data_AF-A0A2E0DT96-F1
#
_entry.id   AF-A0A2E0DT96-F1
#
_cell.length_a   1.000
_cell.length_b   1.000
_cell.length_c   1.000
_cell.angle_alpha   90.00
_cell.angle_beta   90.00
_cell.angle_gamma   90.00
#
_symmetry.space_group_name_H-M   'P 1'
#
loop_
_entity.id
_entity.type
_entity.pdbx_description
1 polymer ?
#
loop_
_entity_poly.entity_id
_entity_poly.type
_entity_poly.pdbx_seq_one_letter_code
_entity_poly.pdbx_strand_id
1 'polypeptide(L)'
;MVGLFVDGWYPSEKKAVMTTPLFTMAGSLLTMAFPVLMLVSGKYTSLVPWFILISDALLGLALLYTFSQRRVLILHRGVHMSVILLLASIAFVFVEQVSLWFPLGLTACLFITTYRVANKTSAGYGVQFRKEWDASNYLSLNSNRLNHWKILNAKPSNGLMAISRTKQQLAVVYCEFDEEGCWLHLDVFSGIIFVLEHFLFEEE
;
A
#
# COMPACT_ATOMS: atom_id res chain seq x y z
N MET A 1 19.83 0.42 14.73
CA MET A 1 20.65 -0.77 15.05
C MET A 1 20.36 -1.17 16.47
N VAL A 2 19.53 -2.20 16.67
CA VAL A 2 19.59 -3.19 17.77
C VAL A 2 18.87 -4.40 17.19
N GLY A 3 19.57 -5.53 17.09
CA GLY A 3 18.98 -6.81 16.69
C GLY A 3 17.97 -7.23 17.75
N LEU A 4 16.74 -7.47 17.34
CA LEU A 4 15.70 -8.05 18.18
C LEU A 4 15.11 -9.22 17.39
N PHE A 5 15.88 -10.29 17.32
CA PHE A 5 15.31 -11.62 17.12
C PHE A 5 14.51 -11.91 18.39
N VAL A 6 13.21 -11.67 18.33
CA VAL A 6 12.29 -11.90 19.46
C VAL A 6 11.40 -13.05 19.06
N ASP A 7 11.33 -14.09 19.88
CA ASP A 7 10.45 -15.25 19.70
C ASP A 7 10.52 -15.92 18.32
N GLY A 8 11.72 -15.97 17.72
CA GLY A 8 11.95 -16.56 16.39
C GLY A 8 11.53 -15.67 15.20
N TRP A 9 11.24 -14.39 15.43
CA TRP A 9 10.97 -13.43 14.36
C TRP A 9 12.23 -12.76 13.82
N TYR A 10 12.32 -12.72 12.50
CA TYR A 10 13.40 -12.10 11.73
C TYR A 10 12.89 -10.85 11.02
N PRO A 11 13.67 -9.76 10.94
CA PRO A 11 13.32 -8.65 10.05
C PRO A 11 13.31 -9.15 8.60
N SER A 12 12.24 -8.87 7.86
CA SER A 12 12.18 -9.19 6.44
C SER A 12 13.01 -8.15 5.67
N GLU A 13 14.11 -8.60 5.06
CA GLU A 13 15.08 -7.73 4.39
C GLU A 13 14.60 -7.12 3.07
N LYS A 14 13.35 -7.36 2.65
CA LYS A 14 12.75 -6.68 1.48
C LYS A 14 12.52 -5.20 1.83
N LYS A 15 13.60 -4.40 1.80
CA LYS A 15 13.51 -2.94 1.81
C LYS A 15 12.59 -2.53 0.67
N ALA A 16 11.58 -1.73 0.98
CA ALA A 16 10.68 -1.17 -0.02
C ALA A 16 11.51 -0.42 -1.07
N VAL A 17 11.60 -0.96 -2.30
CA VAL A 17 12.34 -0.34 -3.40
C VAL A 17 11.49 0.79 -3.94
N MET A 18 11.77 2.01 -3.48
CA MET A 18 10.95 3.17 -3.81
C MET A 18 11.20 3.73 -5.21
N THR A 19 12.24 3.27 -5.92
CA THR A 19 12.66 3.81 -7.21
C THR A 19 11.55 3.80 -8.25
N THR A 20 10.85 2.67 -8.42
CA THR A 20 9.81 2.53 -9.45
C THR A 20 8.57 3.39 -9.16
N PRO A 21 7.99 3.38 -7.94
CA PRO A 21 6.94 4.34 -7.58
C PRO A 21 7.37 5.80 -7.74
N LEU A 22 8.60 6.16 -7.35
CA LEU A 22 9.08 7.54 -7.43
C LEU A 22 9.23 8.01 -8.89
N PHE A 23 9.80 7.16 -9.74
CA PHE A 23 10.00 7.45 -11.15
C PHE A 23 8.67 7.60 -11.89
N THR A 24 7.73 6.68 -11.66
CA THR A 24 6.38 6.73 -12.26
C THR A 24 5.61 7.97 -11.79
N MET A 25 5.70 8.33 -10.51
CA MET A 25 5.13 9.58 -10.00
C MET A 25 5.77 10.82 -10.64
N ALA A 26 7.09 10.88 -10.77
CA ALA A 26 7.76 11.99 -11.45
C ALA A 26 7.34 12.10 -12.93
N GLY A 27 7.23 10.97 -13.62
CA GLY A 27 6.68 10.91 -14.98
C GLY A 27 5.27 11.46 -15.06
N SER A 28 4.41 11.14 -14.10
CA SER A 28 3.03 11.64 -14.06
C SER A 28 2.94 13.17 -13.90
N LEU A 29 3.84 13.79 -13.12
CA LEU A 29 3.90 15.26 -13.00
C LEU A 29 4.25 15.91 -14.34
N LEU A 30 5.22 15.34 -15.06
CA LEU A 30 5.62 15.82 -16.37
C LEU A 30 4.44 15.73 -17.36
N THR A 31 3.74 14.59 -17.38
CA THR A 31 2.61 14.38 -18.28
C THR A 31 1.37 15.18 -17.90
N MET A 32 1.23 15.63 -16.64
CA MET A 32 0.20 16.58 -16.21
C MET A 32 0.52 18.04 -16.58
N ALA A 33 1.80 18.41 -16.63
CA ALA A 33 2.21 19.78 -16.97
C ALA A 33 1.80 20.17 -18.40
N PHE A 34 1.88 19.23 -19.35
CA PHE A 34 1.48 19.47 -20.75
C PHE A 34 -0.01 19.84 -20.90
N PRO A 35 -0.99 19.09 -20.33
CA PRO A 35 -2.39 19.50 -20.23
C PRO A 35 -2.61 20.92 -19.75
N VAL A 36 -1.93 21.33 -18.67
CA VAL A 36 -2.06 22.67 -18.11
C VAL A 36 -1.64 23.71 -19.15
N LEU A 37 -0.47 23.52 -19.78
CA LEU A 37 0.03 24.43 -20.82
C LEU A 37 -0.87 24.46 -22.06
N MET A 38 -1.42 23.32 -22.48
CA MET A 38 -2.34 23.21 -23.62
C MET A 38 -3.67 23.93 -23.33
N LEU A 39 -4.23 23.76 -22.13
CA LEU A 39 -5.47 24.45 -21.73
C LEU A 39 -5.26 25.96 -21.59
N VAL A 40 -4.15 26.40 -21.00
CA VAL A 40 -3.83 27.84 -20.85
C VAL A 40 -3.56 28.50 -22.20
N SER A 41 -2.84 27.82 -23.10
CA SER A 41 -2.53 28.34 -24.43
C SER A 41 -3.69 28.25 -25.43
N GLY A 42 -4.71 27.44 -25.13
CA GLY A 42 -5.81 27.13 -26.04
C GLY A 42 -5.41 26.30 -27.26
N LYS A 43 -4.17 25.79 -27.31
CA LYS A 43 -3.63 25.01 -28.44
C LYS A 43 -3.58 23.52 -28.10
N TYR A 44 -3.85 22.68 -29.09
CA TYR A 44 -3.79 21.21 -28.97
C TYR A 44 -4.69 20.64 -27.86
N THR A 45 -5.80 21.31 -27.56
CA THR A 45 -6.74 20.91 -26.49
C THR A 45 -7.36 19.53 -26.73
N SER A 46 -7.42 19.07 -27.99
CA SER A 46 -7.84 17.71 -28.35
C SER A 46 -6.90 16.62 -27.81
N LEU A 47 -5.65 16.95 -27.48
CA LEU A 47 -4.68 16.00 -26.91
C LEU A 47 -4.76 15.91 -25.38
N VAL A 48 -5.39 16.88 -24.72
CA VAL A 48 -5.46 16.97 -23.25
C VAL A 48 -6.03 15.69 -22.61
N PRO A 49 -7.14 15.09 -23.09
CA PRO A 49 -7.67 13.84 -22.54
C PRO A 49 -6.62 12.71 -22.50
N TRP A 50 -5.81 12.59 -23.54
CA TRP A 50 -4.79 11.55 -23.66
C TRP A 50 -3.65 11.72 -22.66
N PHE A 51 -3.19 12.95 -22.45
CA PHE A 51 -2.18 13.24 -21.43
C PHE A 51 -2.68 13.01 -20.01
N ILE A 52 -3.97 13.28 -19.73
CA ILE A 52 -4.59 12.94 -18.45
C ILE A 52 -4.57 11.42 -18.24
N LEU A 53 -4.98 10.62 -19.23
CA LEU A 53 -4.94 9.16 -19.14
C LEU A 53 -3.53 8.59 -18.95
N ILE A 54 -2.53 9.15 -19.63
CA ILE A 54 -1.13 8.75 -19.42
C ILE A 54 -0.71 9.02 -17.97
N SER A 55 -1.08 10.18 -17.43
CA SER A 55 -0.78 10.55 -16.04
C SER A 55 -1.47 9.61 -15.05
N ASP A 56 -2.76 9.32 -15.28
CA ASP A 56 -3.55 8.37 -14.49
C ASP A 56 -2.96 6.95 -14.57
N ALA A 57 -2.51 6.49 -15.74
CA ALA A 57 -1.88 5.19 -15.91
C ALA A 57 -0.56 5.11 -15.12
N LEU A 58 0.28 6.14 -15.18
CA LEU A 58 1.52 6.21 -14.41
C LEU A 58 1.25 6.21 -12.90
N LEU A 59 0.23 6.94 -12.45
CA LEU A 59 -0.20 6.95 -11.05
C LEU A 59 -0.80 5.61 -10.60
N GLY A 60 -1.58 4.96 -11.47
CA GLY A 60 -2.09 3.61 -11.25
C GLY A 60 -0.96 2.58 -11.10
N LEU A 61 0.06 2.66 -11.95
CA LEU A 61 1.25 1.83 -11.84
C LEU A 61 2.00 2.10 -10.52
N ALA A 62 2.18 3.37 -10.14
CA ALA A 62 2.82 3.73 -8.88
C ALA A 62 2.08 3.12 -7.67
N LEU A 63 0.74 3.17 -7.67
CA LEU A 63 -0.10 2.55 -6.64
C LEU A 63 0.05 1.03 -6.60
N LEU A 64 0.03 0.37 -7.77
CA LEU A 64 0.19 -1.08 -7.87
C LEU A 64 1.55 -1.55 -7.35
N TYR A 65 2.63 -0.86 -7.73
CA TYR A 65 3.97 -1.15 -7.21
C TYR A 65 4.08 -0.90 -5.70
N THR A 66 3.43 0.14 -5.21
CA THR A 66 3.42 0.43 -3.76
C THR A 66 2.63 -0.65 -3.00
N PHE A 67 1.52 -1.12 -3.56
CA PHE A 67 0.70 -2.19 -3.00
C PHE A 67 1.39 -3.55 -3.00
N SER A 68 2.07 -3.92 -4.09
CA SER A 68 2.77 -5.21 -4.19
C SER A 68 3.90 -5.35 -3.17
N GLN A 69 4.48 -4.23 -2.75
CA GLN A 69 5.52 -4.22 -1.72
C GLN A 69 4.98 -4.37 -0.29
N ARG A 70 3.74 -3.94 -0.01
CA ARG A 70 3.20 -3.85 1.36
C ARG A 70 1.72 -4.21 1.42
N ARG A 71 1.41 -5.45 1.83
CA ARG A 71 0.03 -5.93 1.92
C ARG A 71 -0.82 -5.18 2.96
N VAL A 72 -0.18 -4.59 3.99
CA VAL A 72 -0.88 -3.79 5.02
C VAL A 72 -1.62 -2.58 4.43
N LEU A 73 -1.20 -2.10 3.26
CA LEU A 73 -1.81 -0.96 2.57
C LEU A 73 -3.27 -1.15 2.20
N ILE A 74 -3.76 -2.40 2.13
CA ILE A 74 -5.17 -2.68 1.89
C ILE A 74 -6.08 -2.05 2.97
N LEU A 75 -5.56 -1.82 4.17
CA LEU A 75 -6.30 -1.20 5.27
C LEU A 75 -6.19 0.33 5.26
N HIS A 76 -5.30 0.90 4.45
CA HIS A 76 -5.03 2.32 4.45
C HIS A 76 -6.05 3.06 3.59
N ARG A 77 -6.88 3.90 4.22
CA ARG A 77 -7.94 4.70 3.55
C ARG A 77 -7.44 5.50 2.34
N GLY A 78 -6.19 5.95 2.37
CA GLY A 78 -5.57 6.66 1.25
C GLY A 78 -5.53 5.85 -0.04
N VAL A 79 -5.34 4.52 0.03
CA VAL A 79 -5.31 3.64 -1.15
C VAL A 79 -6.69 3.56 -1.78
N HIS A 80 -7.74 3.35 -0.98
CA HIS A 80 -9.12 3.34 -1.48
C HIS A 80 -9.51 4.68 -2.11
N MET A 81 -9.14 5.80 -1.48
CA MET A 81 -9.39 7.13 -2.05
C MET A 81 -8.65 7.32 -3.39
N SER A 82 -7.41 6.85 -3.51
CA SER A 82 -6.68 6.88 -4.78
C SER A 82 -7.37 6.05 -5.86
N VAL A 83 -7.88 4.85 -5.54
CA VAL A 83 -8.63 4.04 -6.51
C VAL A 83 -9.90 4.76 -6.97
N ILE A 84 -10.64 5.37 -6.05
CA ILE A 84 -11.85 6.15 -6.37
C ILE A 84 -11.49 7.35 -7.26
N LEU A 85 -10.43 8.08 -6.94
CA LEU A 85 -9.97 9.23 -7.74
C LEU A 85 -9.53 8.83 -9.15
N LEU A 86 -8.83 7.69 -9.28
CA LEU A 86 -8.41 7.14 -10.56
C LEU A 86 -9.63 6.79 -11.43
N LEU A 87 -10.60 6.05 -10.88
CA LEU A 87 -11.81 5.69 -11.60
C LEU A 87 -12.64 6.93 -11.98
N ALA A 88 -12.77 7.89 -11.07
CA ALA A 88 -13.46 9.14 -11.34
C ALA A 88 -12.78 9.92 -12.46
N SER A 89 -11.45 10.08 -12.42
CA SER A 89 -10.69 10.77 -13.46
C SER A 89 -10.94 10.15 -14.84
N ILE A 90 -10.77 8.83 -14.96
CA ILE A 90 -11.02 8.09 -16.21
C ILE A 90 -12.46 8.28 -16.70
N ALA A 91 -13.45 8.21 -15.80
CA ALA A 91 -14.85 8.37 -16.16
C ALA A 91 -15.18 9.78 -16.68
N PHE A 92 -14.53 10.83 -16.16
CA PHE A 92 -14.81 12.22 -16.53
C PHE A 92 -13.96 12.74 -17.69
N VAL A 93 -12.85 12.09 -18.06
CA VAL A 93 -11.93 12.55 -19.12
C VAL A 93 -12.60 12.76 -20.48
N PHE A 94 -13.61 11.95 -20.83
CA PHE A 94 -14.30 12.01 -22.13
C PHE A 94 -15.73 12.54 -22.04
N VAL A 95 -16.14 13.08 -20.89
CA VAL A 95 -17.49 13.66 -20.75
C VAL A 95 -17.47 15.06 -21.35
N GLU A 96 -17.99 15.20 -22.57
CA GLU A 96 -17.98 16.47 -23.32
C GLU A 96 -18.64 17.65 -22.59
N GLN A 97 -19.57 17.37 -21.68
CA GLN A 97 -20.29 18.36 -20.88
C GLN A 97 -19.45 18.90 -19.70
N VAL A 98 -18.32 18.27 -19.39
CA VAL A 98 -17.46 18.59 -18.25
C VAL A 98 -16.18 19.25 -18.75
N SER A 99 -15.81 20.37 -18.12
CA SER A 99 -14.55 21.04 -18.42
C SER A 99 -13.36 20.13 -18.14
N LEU A 100 -12.39 20.04 -19.05
CA LEU A 100 -11.16 19.25 -18.91
C LEU A 100 -10.29 19.66 -17.70
N TRP A 101 -10.52 20.83 -17.12
CA TRP A 101 -9.93 21.23 -15.84
C TRP A 101 -10.36 20.34 -14.68
N PHE A 102 -11.57 19.77 -14.74
CA PHE A 102 -12.10 18.90 -13.70
C PHE A 102 -11.38 17.54 -13.62
N PRO A 103 -11.30 16.71 -14.68
CA PRO A 103 -10.52 15.48 -14.64
C PRO A 103 -9.04 15.75 -14.35
N LEU A 104 -8.47 16.84 -14.86
CA LEU A 104 -7.10 17.24 -14.53
C LEU A 104 -6.92 17.52 -13.02
N GLY A 105 -7.90 18.17 -12.38
CA GLY A 105 -7.93 18.38 -10.94
C GLY A 105 -8.07 17.07 -10.15
N LEU A 106 -8.82 16.09 -10.67
CA LEU A 106 -8.90 14.75 -10.08
C LEU A 106 -7.55 14.02 -10.16
N THR A 107 -6.85 14.07 -11.30
CA THR A 107 -5.49 13.52 -11.45
C THR A 107 -4.50 14.20 -10.51
N ALA A 108 -4.58 15.52 -10.31
CA ALA A 108 -3.75 16.22 -9.34
C ALA A 108 -4.03 15.76 -7.89
N CYS A 109 -5.31 15.58 -7.54
CA CYS A 109 -5.69 14.99 -6.25
C CYS A 109 -5.15 13.56 -6.11
N LEU A 110 -5.25 12.75 -7.17
CA LEU A 110 -4.73 11.39 -7.23
C LEU A 110 -3.22 11.34 -7.02
N PHE A 111 -2.47 12.29 -7.60
CA PHE A 111 -1.03 12.42 -7.37
C PHE A 111 -0.74 12.64 -5.88
N ILE A 112 -1.43 13.59 -5.24
CA ILE A 112 -1.21 13.91 -3.82
C ILE A 112 -1.52 12.71 -2.92
N THR A 113 -2.61 11.99 -3.18
CA THR A 113 -2.97 10.82 -2.37
C THR A 113 -1.97 9.69 -2.56
N THR A 114 -1.54 9.44 -3.80
CA THR A 114 -0.54 8.43 -4.15
C THR A 114 0.82 8.73 -3.52
N TYR A 115 1.27 9.98 -3.60
CA TYR A 115 2.51 10.43 -2.95
C TYR A 115 2.44 10.25 -1.43
N ARG A 116 1.33 10.62 -0.78
CA ARG A 116 1.16 10.41 0.67
C ARG A 116 1.20 8.94 1.06
N VAL A 117 0.61 8.06 0.26
CA VAL A 117 0.67 6.60 0.47
C VAL A 117 2.10 6.10 0.31
N ALA A 118 2.77 6.45 -0.79
CA ALA A 118 4.13 6.04 -1.07
C ALA A 118 5.10 6.54 0.02
N ASN A 119 5.02 7.80 0.43
CA ASN A 119 5.90 8.37 1.46
C ASN A 119 5.77 7.63 2.81
N LYS A 120 4.56 7.23 3.19
CA LYS A 120 4.36 6.42 4.41
C LYS A 120 4.97 5.02 4.31
N THR A 121 5.04 4.46 3.10
CA THR A 121 5.60 3.11 2.88
C THR A 121 7.13 3.10 2.86
N SER A 122 7.77 4.23 2.52
CA SER A 122 9.22 4.35 2.41
C SER A 122 9.91 4.93 3.64
N ALA A 123 9.23 5.80 4.40
CA ALA A 123 9.84 6.55 5.50
C ALA A 123 10.04 5.76 6.81
N GLY A 124 10.27 4.45 6.75
CA GLY A 124 10.57 3.63 7.94
C GLY A 124 9.40 3.39 8.91
N TYR A 125 8.19 3.86 8.58
CA TYR A 125 6.96 3.60 9.35
C TYR A 125 6.49 2.14 9.27
N GLY A 126 6.97 1.40 8.27
CA GLY A 126 6.59 0.02 7.98
C GLY A 126 7.69 -0.97 8.32
N VAL A 127 7.52 -1.75 9.38
CA VAL A 127 8.41 -2.86 9.73
C VAL A 127 7.75 -4.16 9.32
N GLN A 128 8.51 -5.00 8.63
CA GLN A 128 8.05 -6.33 8.24
C GLN A 128 8.89 -7.36 8.99
N PHE A 129 8.22 -8.28 9.65
CA PHE A 129 8.83 -9.41 10.33
C PHE A 129 8.39 -10.70 9.64
N ARG A 130 9.24 -11.72 9.69
CA ARG A 130 8.94 -13.07 9.23
C ARG A 130 9.35 -14.09 10.29
N LYS A 131 8.59 -15.15 10.46
CA LYS A 131 8.90 -16.29 11.33
C LYS A 131 8.60 -17.57 10.57
N GLU A 132 9.45 -18.58 10.70
CA GLU A 132 9.18 -19.91 10.18
C GLU A 132 7.99 -20.51 10.93
N TRP A 133 7.01 -21.06 10.20
CA TRP A 133 5.74 -21.50 10.78
C TRP A 133 5.38 -22.89 10.30
N ASP A 134 4.97 -23.75 11.24
CA ASP A 134 4.44 -25.06 10.89
C ASP A 134 3.04 -24.91 10.30
N ALA A 135 2.85 -25.35 9.05
CA ALA A 135 1.58 -25.29 8.34
C ALA A 135 0.46 -26.11 9.01
N SER A 136 0.79 -27.04 9.89
CA SER A 136 -0.16 -27.80 10.70
C SER A 136 -0.73 -27.01 11.89
N ASN A 137 -0.02 -25.97 12.34
CA ASN A 137 -0.39 -25.15 13.48
C ASN A 137 -1.32 -24.00 13.08
N TYR A 138 -2.40 -23.87 13.86
CA TYR A 138 -3.34 -22.75 13.71
C TYR A 138 -2.74 -21.48 14.31
N LEU A 139 -2.99 -20.35 13.65
CA LEU A 139 -2.62 -19.04 14.19
C LEU A 139 -3.42 -18.76 15.44
N SER A 140 -2.73 -18.73 16.58
CA SER A 140 -3.28 -18.33 17.86
C SER A 140 -2.52 -17.11 18.39
N LEU A 141 -3.24 -16.00 18.56
CA LEU A 141 -2.68 -14.76 19.10
C LEU A 141 -2.78 -14.78 20.62
N ASN A 142 -1.81 -14.16 21.30
CA ASN A 142 -1.88 -13.99 22.75
C ASN A 142 -3.18 -13.26 23.17
N SER A 143 -3.83 -13.75 24.22
CA SER A 143 -5.11 -13.25 24.73
C SER A 143 -5.09 -11.74 25.02
N ASN A 144 -3.95 -11.20 25.46
CA ASN A 144 -3.76 -9.77 25.72
C ASN A 144 -3.83 -8.90 24.45
N ARG A 145 -3.68 -9.48 23.26
CA ARG A 145 -3.70 -8.76 21.97
C ARG A 145 -5.05 -8.85 21.25
N LEU A 146 -5.94 -9.77 21.65
CA LEU A 146 -7.21 -10.03 20.97
C LEU A 146 -8.17 -8.82 20.91
N ASN A 147 -8.01 -7.85 21.81
CA ASN A 147 -8.92 -6.68 21.88
C ASN A 147 -8.96 -5.84 20.60
N HIS A 148 -7.89 -5.84 19.79
CA HIS A 148 -7.80 -5.01 18.57
C HIS A 148 -7.33 -5.81 17.34
N TRP A 149 -7.12 -7.11 17.50
CA TRP A 149 -6.74 -8.04 16.43
C TRP A 149 -7.94 -8.88 16.04
N LYS A 150 -8.26 -8.90 14.75
CA LYS A 150 -9.30 -9.75 14.18
C LYS A 150 -8.66 -10.86 13.37
N ILE A 151 -8.82 -12.10 13.82
CA ILE A 151 -8.43 -13.30 13.06
C ILE A 151 -9.50 -13.51 11.97
N LEU A 152 -9.06 -13.52 10.71
CA LEU A 152 -9.89 -13.79 9.53
C LEU A 152 -9.83 -15.26 9.16
N ASN A 153 -8.64 -15.84 9.21
CA ASN A 153 -8.40 -17.26 8.98
C ASN A 153 -7.29 -17.74 9.91
N ALA A 154 -7.62 -18.69 10.79
CA ALA A 154 -6.64 -19.29 11.70
C ALA A 154 -5.78 -20.34 10.99
N LYS A 155 -6.25 -20.93 9.87
CA LYS A 155 -5.45 -21.88 9.09
C LYS A 155 -4.39 -21.13 8.28
N PRO A 156 -3.13 -21.59 8.25
CA PRO A 156 -2.10 -21.06 7.38
C PRO A 156 -2.60 -20.99 5.93
N SER A 157 -2.57 -19.79 5.35
CA SER A 157 -3.02 -19.54 3.98
C SER A 157 -2.20 -18.42 3.35
N ASN A 158 -2.07 -18.45 2.03
CA ASN A 158 -1.46 -17.37 1.24
C ASN A 158 -2.22 -16.03 1.32
N GLY A 159 -3.42 -16.05 1.92
CA GLY A 159 -4.26 -14.89 2.18
C GLY A 159 -3.98 -14.22 3.52
N LEU A 160 -4.75 -13.17 3.83
CA LEU A 160 -4.69 -12.49 5.12
C LEU A 160 -5.25 -13.41 6.22
N MET A 161 -4.45 -13.66 7.25
CA MET A 161 -4.82 -14.51 8.38
C MET A 161 -5.35 -13.69 9.55
N ALA A 162 -4.70 -12.57 9.88
CA ALA A 162 -5.18 -11.65 10.90
C ALA A 162 -4.92 -10.20 10.52
N ILE A 163 -5.77 -9.31 11.00
CA ILE A 163 -5.66 -7.87 10.78
C ILE A 163 -5.82 -7.12 12.10
N SER A 164 -5.13 -6.00 12.21
CA SER A 164 -5.26 -5.07 13.33
C SER A 164 -5.35 -3.64 12.82
N ARG A 165 -6.32 -2.91 13.35
CA ARG A 165 -6.57 -1.52 12.98
C ARG A 165 -6.89 -0.71 14.22
N THR A 166 -5.93 0.13 14.60
CA THR A 166 -6.10 1.15 15.64
C THR A 166 -5.85 2.54 15.05
N LYS A 167 -5.99 3.59 15.87
CA LYS A 167 -5.70 4.97 15.43
C LYS A 167 -4.20 5.18 15.12
N GLN A 168 -3.32 4.42 15.76
CA GLN A 168 -1.86 4.60 15.69
C GLN A 168 -1.14 3.47 14.93
N GLN A 169 -1.84 2.34 14.68
CA GLN A 169 -1.25 1.16 14.08
C GLN A 169 -2.21 0.49 13.08
N LEU A 170 -1.67 0.09 11.94
CA LEU A 170 -2.24 -0.88 11.03
C LEU A 170 -1.28 -2.08 10.97
N ALA A 171 -1.80 -3.29 11.11
CA ALA A 171 -0.96 -4.48 10.97
C ALA A 171 -1.74 -5.61 10.30
N VAL A 172 -1.02 -6.44 9.56
CA VAL A 172 -1.55 -7.64 8.94
C VAL A 172 -0.60 -8.81 9.14
N VAL A 173 -1.18 -10.00 9.28
CA VAL A 173 -0.47 -11.27 9.33
C VAL A 173 -0.94 -12.13 8.16
N TYR A 174 0.00 -12.78 7.47
CA TYR A 174 -0.27 -13.72 6.39
C TYR A 174 0.84 -14.78 6.34
N CYS A 175 0.56 -15.99 5.82
CA CYS A 175 1.63 -16.93 5.50
C CYS A 175 1.98 -16.81 4.00
N GLU A 176 3.25 -16.99 3.67
CA GLU A 176 3.73 -17.21 2.31
C GLU A 176 4.30 -18.64 2.26
N PHE A 177 3.71 -19.48 1.42
CA PHE A 177 4.25 -20.82 1.17
C PHE A 177 5.32 -20.73 0.08
N ASP A 178 6.54 -21.12 0.42
CA ASP A 178 7.68 -21.21 -0.50
C ASP A 178 8.21 -22.66 -0.55
N GLU A 179 9.18 -22.95 -1.42
CA GLU A 179 9.81 -24.27 -1.54
C GLU A 179 10.44 -24.76 -0.21
N GLU A 180 10.78 -23.82 0.68
CA GLU A 180 11.37 -24.08 2.00
C GLU A 180 10.34 -24.26 3.14
N GLY A 181 9.04 -24.03 2.90
CA GLY A 181 7.98 -24.18 3.93
C GLY A 181 7.02 -22.99 4.04
N CYS A 182 6.26 -22.90 5.14
CA CYS A 182 5.37 -21.76 5.43
C CYS A 182 6.12 -20.70 6.24
N TRP A 183 6.18 -19.49 5.70
CA TRP A 183 6.73 -18.33 6.39
C TRP A 183 5.60 -17.42 6.83
N LEU A 184 5.44 -17.22 8.14
CA LEU A 184 4.49 -16.28 8.70
C LEU A 184 5.07 -14.87 8.62
N HIS A 185 4.40 -13.99 7.89
CA HIS A 185 4.75 -12.59 7.74
C HIS A 185 3.86 -11.71 8.59
N LEU A 186 4.46 -10.69 9.20
CA LEU A 186 3.81 -9.64 9.95
C LEU A 186 4.25 -8.28 9.37
N ASP A 187 3.34 -7.57 8.74
CA ASP A 187 3.58 -6.23 8.16
C ASP A 187 2.88 -5.19 9.03
N VAL A 188 3.65 -4.31 9.67
CA VAL A 188 3.16 -3.35 10.67
C VAL A 188 3.50 -1.94 10.25
N PHE A 189 2.47 -1.12 10.10
CA PHE A 189 2.57 0.33 9.94
C PHE A 189 2.16 0.99 11.25
N SER A 190 3.13 1.56 11.97
CA SER A 190 2.89 2.15 13.29
C SER A 190 3.65 3.45 13.45
N GLY A 191 3.03 4.43 14.11
CA GLY A 191 3.72 5.64 14.57
C GLY A 191 4.52 5.44 15.85
N ILE A 192 4.39 4.27 16.49
CA ILE A 192 5.06 3.86 17.73
C ILE A 192 5.78 2.52 17.54
N ILE A 193 6.73 2.20 18.41
CA ILE A 193 7.45 0.91 18.39
C ILE A 193 6.44 -0.23 18.57
N PHE A 194 6.46 -1.19 17.64
CA PHE A 194 5.65 -2.39 17.75
C PHE A 194 6.38 -3.44 18.62
N VAL A 195 5.73 -3.86 19.71
CA VAL A 195 6.28 -4.84 20.65
C VAL A 195 5.95 -6.25 20.17
N LEU A 196 6.97 -7.01 19.77
CA LEU A 196 6.84 -8.40 19.27
C LEU A 196 6.78 -9.46 20.36
N GLU A 197 7.22 -9.15 21.58
CA GLU A 197 7.28 -10.12 22.68
C GLU A 197 5.90 -10.73 22.96
N HIS A 198 5.87 -12.06 23.01
CA HIS A 198 4.67 -12.89 23.24
C HIS A 198 3.54 -12.59 22.25
N PHE A 199 3.86 -12.28 21.00
CA PHE A 199 2.86 -11.96 19.98
C PHE A 199 1.96 -13.16 19.64
N LEU A 200 2.57 -14.34 19.50
CA LEU A 200 1.88 -15.61 19.28
C LEU A 200 1.74 -16.37 20.61
N PHE A 201 0.71 -17.19 20.70
CA PHE A 201 0.62 -18.24 21.70
C PHE A 201 1.00 -19.55 21.00
N GLU A 202 2.05 -20.20 21.49
CA GLU A 202 2.52 -21.50 21.04
C GLU A 202 2.33 -22.44 22.24
N GLU A 203 1.47 -23.46 22.10
CA GLU A 203 1.42 -24.56 23.07
C GLU A 203 2.73 -25.34 22.91
N GLU A 204 3.53 -25.43 23.98
CA GLU A 204 4.70 -26.31 24.05
C GLU A 204 4.32 -27.79 23.94
#